data_AF-A0A9P7GDB3-F1
#
_entry.id   AF-A0A9P7GDB3-F1
#
_cell.length_a   1.000
_cell.length_b   1.000
_cell.length_c   1.000
_cell.angle_alpha   90.00
_cell.angle_beta   90.00
_cell.angle_gamma   90.00
#
_symmetry.space_group_name_H-M   'P 1'
#
loop_
_entity.id
_entity.type
_entity.pdbx_description
1 polymer ?
#
loop_
_entity_poly.entity_id
_entity_poly.type
_entity_poly.pdbx_seq_one_letter_code
_entity_poly.pdbx_strand_id
1 'polypeptide(L)'
;MRGSSKNLTFKANISSSKYISILSKGPEYPHPINSTPTPQVLNVTLLCSPGNTSNPVLKSYDGSQAVVEWSVPAGCPLQEDKGDDNDKGDGGKGHEDEDTTSTGSGIGWFFLVLVLAFAAYFGLGAYYNYSTYGARGADLLP
;
A
#
# COMPACT_ATOMS: atom_id res chain seq x y z
N MET A 1 -9.18 6.48 -22.86
CA MET A 1 -10.13 7.16 -21.95
C MET A 1 -9.31 7.94 -20.93
N ARG A 2 -9.36 9.28 -20.98
CA ARG A 2 -8.52 10.19 -20.18
C ARG A 2 -9.31 10.56 -18.91
N GLY A 3 -9.06 9.86 -17.80
CA GLY A 3 -9.73 10.15 -16.52
C GLY A 3 -9.26 11.49 -15.96
N SER A 4 -10.17 12.46 -15.85
CA SER A 4 -9.90 13.75 -15.21
C SER A 4 -10.02 13.55 -13.69
N SER A 5 -8.91 13.57 -12.96
CA SER A 5 -8.84 13.43 -11.49
C SER A 5 -9.50 14.59 -10.71
N LYS A 6 -10.22 15.50 -11.37
CA LYS A 6 -10.75 16.74 -10.79
C LYS A 6 -12.02 16.57 -9.94
N ASN A 7 -12.51 15.35 -9.74
CA ASN A 7 -13.83 15.08 -9.12
C ASN A 7 -13.81 14.01 -8.02
N LEU A 8 -12.69 13.86 -7.32
CA LEU A 8 -12.55 12.94 -6.19
C LEU A 8 -12.39 13.74 -4.90
N THR A 9 -13.19 13.42 -3.89
CA THR A 9 -13.04 13.99 -2.54
C THR A 9 -12.87 12.86 -1.54
N PHE A 10 -11.81 12.94 -0.74
CA PHE A 10 -11.47 11.96 0.29
C PHE A 10 -11.75 12.56 1.67
N LYS A 11 -12.43 11.81 2.53
CA LYS A 11 -12.61 12.15 3.95
C LYS A 11 -12.28 10.94 4.81
N ALA A 12 -11.40 11.14 5.80
CA ALA A 12 -11.08 10.15 6.81
C ALA A 12 -11.48 10.70 8.19
N ASN A 13 -12.12 9.87 9.02
CA ASN A 13 -12.41 10.20 10.41
C ASN A 13 -11.78 9.14 11.32
N ILE A 14 -10.93 9.58 12.24
CA ILE A 14 -10.09 8.71 13.06
C ILE A 14 -10.72 8.50 14.46
N SER A 15 -11.82 9.20 14.78
CA SER A 15 -12.21 9.39 16.18
C SER A 15 -13.24 8.41 16.77
N SER A 16 -13.86 7.50 16.02
CA SER A 16 -14.72 6.48 16.65
C SER A 16 -15.15 5.31 15.74
N SER A 17 -14.94 5.42 14.44
CA SER A 17 -15.22 4.35 13.48
C SER A 17 -14.20 4.47 12.37
N LYS A 18 -13.27 3.50 12.30
CA LYS A 18 -12.20 3.46 11.28
C LYS A 18 -12.86 3.26 9.91
N TYR A 19 -13.23 4.35 9.25
CA TYR A 19 -13.75 4.31 7.90
C TYR A 19 -13.14 5.40 7.03
N ILE A 20 -13.02 5.07 5.75
CA ILE A 20 -12.59 5.99 4.70
C ILE A 20 -13.79 6.19 3.79
N SER A 21 -14.22 7.44 3.59
CA SER A 21 -15.29 7.77 2.64
C SER A 21 -14.68 8.41 1.39
N ILE A 22 -14.99 7.81 0.24
CA ILE A 22 -14.59 8.24 -1.08
C ILE A 22 -15.85 8.74 -1.78
N LEU A 23 -15.88 10.03 -2.09
CA LEU A 23 -16.94 10.65 -2.85
C LEU A 23 -16.47 10.88 -4.28
N SER A 24 -17.08 10.17 -5.22
CA SER A 24 -16.83 10.27 -6.65
C SER A 24 -17.98 10.98 -7.32
N LYS A 25 -17.71 12.08 -8.02
CA LYS A 25 -18.72 12.81 -8.81
C LYS A 25 -18.56 12.48 -10.29
N GLY A 26 -19.61 11.90 -10.87
CA GLY A 26 -19.71 11.60 -12.29
C GLY A 26 -20.26 12.79 -13.10
N PRO A 27 -20.27 12.67 -14.44
CA PRO A 27 -21.00 13.61 -15.29
C PRO A 27 -22.52 13.50 -15.05
N GLU A 28 -23.25 14.56 -15.36
CA GLU A 28 -24.72 14.55 -15.28
C GLU A 28 -25.31 13.60 -16.33
N TYR A 29 -26.35 12.85 -15.96
CA TYR A 29 -27.01 11.91 -16.88
C TYR A 29 -28.07 12.61 -17.72
N PRO A 30 -28.04 12.48 -19.06
CA PRO A 30 -29.05 13.06 -19.92
C PRO A 30 -30.38 12.31 -19.75
N HIS A 31 -31.36 12.99 -19.18
CA HIS A 31 -32.74 12.54 -19.09
C HIS A 31 -33.53 12.99 -20.34
N PRO A 32 -34.68 12.37 -20.68
CA PRO A 32 -35.44 12.72 -21.88
C PRO A 32 -35.76 14.21 -21.97
N ILE A 33 -35.88 14.69 -23.23
CA ILE A 33 -36.04 16.08 -23.62
C ILE A 33 -37.12 16.74 -22.75
N ASN A 34 -36.74 17.81 -22.02
CA ASN A 34 -37.53 18.58 -21.03
C ASN A 34 -37.40 18.18 -19.53
N SER A 35 -36.29 17.58 -19.12
CA SER A 35 -36.02 17.32 -17.70
C SER A 35 -34.67 17.90 -17.24
N THR A 36 -34.56 18.21 -15.96
CA THR A 36 -33.31 18.75 -15.39
C THR A 36 -32.23 17.67 -15.37
N PRO A 37 -30.99 17.96 -15.83
CA PRO A 37 -29.87 17.03 -15.71
C PRO A 37 -29.69 16.54 -14.27
N THR A 38 -29.53 15.24 -14.07
CA THR A 38 -29.36 14.67 -12.73
C THR A 38 -27.87 14.41 -12.47
N PRO A 39 -27.26 15.01 -11.43
CA PRO A 39 -25.88 14.74 -11.08
C PRO A 39 -25.73 13.31 -10.57
N GLN A 40 -24.66 12.63 -10.99
CA GLN A 40 -24.35 11.29 -10.52
C GLN A 40 -23.25 11.34 -9.45
N VAL A 41 -23.55 10.79 -8.27
CA VAL A 41 -22.61 10.76 -7.15
C VAL A 41 -22.51 9.32 -6.63
N LEU A 42 -21.28 8.83 -6.48
CA LEU A 42 -21.01 7.58 -5.82
C LEU A 42 -20.27 7.87 -4.51
N ASN A 43 -20.89 7.52 -3.39
CA ASN A 43 -20.28 7.60 -2.06
C ASN A 43 -19.93 6.18 -1.60
N VAL A 44 -18.63 5.87 -1.58
CA VAL A 44 -18.12 4.58 -1.11
C VAL A 44 -17.54 4.76 0.29
N THR A 45 -18.07 4.02 1.25
CA THR A 45 -17.56 3.99 2.63
C THR A 45 -16.84 2.67 2.87
N LEU A 46 -15.52 2.74 3.01
CA LEU A 46 -14.66 1.62 3.37
C LEU A 46 -14.62 1.48 4.88
N LEU A 47 -15.14 0.40 5.43
CA LEU A 47 -15.03 0.06 6.85
C LEU A 47 -13.77 -0.76 7.07
N CYS A 48 -13.01 -0.44 8.12
CA CYS A 48 -11.87 -1.26 8.54
C CYS A 48 -12.34 -2.62 9.03
N SER A 49 -11.90 -3.66 8.33
CA SER A 49 -12.09 -5.06 8.70
C SER A 49 -10.75 -5.78 8.55
N PRO A 50 -9.94 -5.89 9.62
CA PRO A 50 -8.64 -6.56 9.55
C PRO A 50 -8.83 -8.05 9.24
N GLY A 51 -8.13 -8.55 8.21
CA GLY A 51 -8.14 -9.97 7.85
C GLY A 51 -9.37 -10.48 7.08
N ASN A 52 -10.41 -9.66 6.89
CA ASN A 52 -11.61 -10.08 6.17
C ASN A 52 -12.04 -9.06 5.12
N THR A 53 -12.30 -9.54 3.90
CA THR A 53 -12.79 -8.74 2.76
C THR A 53 -14.23 -9.17 2.47
N SER A 54 -15.20 -8.30 2.73
CA SER A 54 -16.60 -8.55 2.38
C SER A 54 -16.87 -8.17 0.92
N ASN A 55 -18.02 -8.58 0.38
CA ASN A 55 -18.54 -7.96 -0.84
C ASN A 55 -19.06 -6.54 -0.53
N PRO A 56 -19.00 -5.60 -1.49
CA PRO A 56 -19.58 -4.28 -1.34
C PRO A 56 -21.11 -4.36 -1.29
N VAL A 57 -21.72 -3.63 -0.35
CA VAL A 57 -23.16 -3.60 -0.12
C VAL A 57 -23.71 -2.24 -0.51
N LEU A 58 -24.66 -2.21 -1.45
CA LEU A 58 -25.41 -1.00 -1.76
C LEU A 58 -26.41 -0.72 -0.64
N LYS A 59 -26.21 0.36 0.11
CA LYS A 59 -27.12 0.75 1.21
C LYS A 59 -28.34 1.49 0.69
N SER A 60 -28.12 2.43 -0.22
CA SER A 60 -29.19 3.27 -0.75
C SER A 60 -28.87 3.79 -2.15
N TYR A 61 -29.93 4.06 -2.90
CA TYR A 61 -29.88 4.75 -4.17
C TYR A 61 -31.11 5.65 -4.32
N ASP A 62 -30.91 6.95 -4.50
CA ASP A 62 -31.99 7.94 -4.61
C ASP A 62 -32.23 8.44 -6.05
N GLY A 63 -31.60 7.79 -7.04
CA GLY A 63 -31.64 8.21 -8.44
C GLY A 63 -30.52 9.18 -8.84
N SER A 64 -29.83 9.80 -7.87
CA SER A 64 -28.71 10.71 -8.09
C SER A 64 -27.43 10.26 -7.37
N GLN A 65 -27.58 9.69 -6.17
CA GLN A 65 -26.51 9.25 -5.31
C GLN A 65 -26.65 7.77 -4.98
N ALA A 66 -25.58 7.02 -5.25
CA ALA A 66 -25.40 5.65 -4.77
C ALA A 66 -24.50 5.66 -3.53
N VAL A 67 -24.97 5.03 -2.45
CA VAL A 67 -24.20 4.87 -1.21
C VAL A 67 -23.83 3.41 -1.06
N VAL A 68 -22.52 3.13 -1.11
CA VAL A 68 -21.95 1.79 -1.02
C VAL A 68 -21.13 1.70 0.26
N GLU A 69 -21.33 0.61 1.00
CA GLU A 69 -20.53 0.27 2.17
C GLU A 69 -19.73 -0.99 1.88
N TRP A 70 -18.43 -0.96 2.18
CA TRP A 70 -17.54 -2.07 1.87
C TRP A 70 -16.56 -2.31 3.02
N SER A 71 -16.58 -3.51 3.60
CA SER A 71 -15.67 -3.87 4.68
C SER A 71 -14.41 -4.51 4.12
N VAL A 72 -13.28 -3.82 4.25
CA VAL A 72 -12.00 -4.25 3.68
C VAL A 72 -10.82 -3.89 4.57
N PRO A 73 -9.71 -4.66 4.53
CA PRO A 73 -8.49 -4.32 5.26
C PRO A 73 -7.92 -2.96 4.86
N ALA A 74 -8.10 -2.54 3.61
CA ALA A 74 -7.67 -1.22 3.11
C ALA A 74 -8.38 -0.04 3.80
N GLY A 75 -9.50 -0.27 4.49
CA GLY A 75 -10.17 0.74 5.31
C GLY A 75 -9.48 0.97 6.67
N CYS A 76 -8.52 0.12 7.04
CA CYS A 76 -7.80 0.21 8.30
C CYS A 76 -6.66 1.22 8.23
N PRO A 77 -6.36 1.93 9.34
CA PRO A 77 -5.17 2.77 9.40
C PRO A 77 -3.94 1.88 9.23
N LEU A 78 -2.95 2.39 8.50
CA LEU A 78 -1.62 1.78 8.49
C LEU A 78 -1.11 1.80 9.93
N GLN A 79 -0.76 0.62 10.45
CA GLN A 79 0.02 0.55 11.68
C GLN A 79 1.41 1.05 11.32
N GLU A 80 1.80 2.21 11.85
CA GLU A 80 3.21 2.57 11.90
C GLU A 80 3.87 1.56 12.83
N ASP A 81 4.77 0.73 12.29
CA ASP A 81 5.62 -0.15 13.09
C ASP A 81 6.43 0.72 14.05
N LYS A 82 5.90 0.91 15.26
CA LYS A 82 6.68 1.40 16.38
C LYS A 82 7.74 0.33 16.62
N GLY A 83 8.99 0.69 16.35
CA GLY A 83 10.14 -0.17 16.57
C GLY A 83 10.08 -0.77 17.96
N ASP A 84 10.19 -2.09 18.02
CA ASP A 84 10.45 -2.80 19.27
C ASP A 84 11.91 -3.23 19.24
N ASP A 85 12.74 -2.33 19.78
CA ASP A 85 13.96 -2.69 20.49
C ASP A 85 13.49 -3.59 21.64
N ASN A 86 13.81 -4.89 21.61
CA ASN A 86 14.35 -5.57 22.79
C ASN A 86 14.87 -6.98 22.52
N ASP A 87 15.98 -7.19 23.22
CA ASP A 87 16.94 -8.27 23.29
C ASP A 87 16.37 -9.58 23.88
N LYS A 88 16.98 -10.70 23.47
CA LYS A 88 17.05 -12.03 24.12
C LYS A 88 15.78 -12.80 24.49
N GLY A 89 15.70 -14.00 23.90
CA GLY A 89 15.92 -15.22 24.69
C GLY A 89 14.72 -16.14 24.93
N ASP A 90 14.92 -17.38 24.49
CA ASP A 90 14.39 -18.65 25.02
C ASP A 90 13.02 -19.18 24.53
N GLY A 91 13.07 -20.41 24.01
CA GLY A 91 12.21 -21.48 24.53
C GLY A 91 10.84 -21.74 23.91
N GLY A 92 10.81 -22.32 22.70
CA GLY A 92 10.07 -23.58 22.48
C GLY A 92 8.60 -23.56 22.02
N LYS A 93 8.40 -24.37 20.97
CA LYS A 93 7.19 -25.14 20.57
C LYS A 93 6.02 -24.40 19.90
N GLY A 94 6.05 -24.47 18.56
CA GLY A 94 5.04 -25.15 17.76
C GLY A 94 3.61 -24.67 17.86
N HIS A 95 3.19 -23.87 16.87
CA HIS A 95 1.87 -24.06 16.27
C HIS A 95 1.95 -23.71 14.78
N GLU A 96 1.54 -24.69 13.97
CA GLU A 96 1.28 -24.56 12.55
C GLU A 96 0.05 -23.66 12.32
N ASP A 97 -0.04 -23.18 11.09
CA ASP A 97 -1.22 -22.58 10.43
C ASP A 97 -1.50 -21.10 10.71
N GLU A 98 -0.87 -20.24 9.93
CA GLU A 98 -1.60 -19.59 8.83
C GLU A 98 -0.55 -19.04 7.86
N ASP A 99 -0.55 -19.54 6.62
CA ASP A 99 0.19 -18.95 5.50
C ASP A 99 -0.37 -17.56 5.23
N THR A 100 -0.04 -16.59 6.09
CA THR A 100 0.01 -15.20 5.67
C THR A 100 1.06 -15.20 4.59
N THR A 101 0.62 -15.20 3.34
CA THR A 101 1.46 -14.90 2.20
C THR A 101 2.00 -13.50 2.46
N SER A 102 3.11 -13.46 3.19
CA SER A 102 3.96 -12.30 3.40
C SER A 102 4.35 -11.90 1.99
N THR A 103 3.57 -10.98 1.41
CA THR A 103 3.89 -10.32 0.15
C THR A 103 5.16 -9.56 0.42
N GLY A 104 6.28 -10.25 0.18
CA GLY A 104 7.61 -9.78 0.48
C GLY A 104 7.78 -8.40 -0.13
N SER A 105 8.18 -7.47 0.73
CA SER A 105 8.51 -6.08 0.39
C SER A 105 9.63 -6.08 -0.65
N GLY A 106 9.26 -6.13 -1.94
CA GLY A 106 10.19 -6.26 -3.06
C GLY A 106 11.20 -5.11 -3.17
N ILE A 107 10.91 -3.99 -2.50
CA ILE A 107 11.83 -2.86 -2.38
C ILE A 107 13.06 -3.22 -1.53
N GLY A 108 12.89 -3.99 -0.44
CA GLY A 108 14.00 -4.42 0.40
C GLY A 108 14.94 -5.39 -0.33
N TRP A 109 14.36 -6.31 -1.09
CA TRP A 109 15.12 -7.25 -1.94
C TRP A 109 15.96 -6.53 -2.99
N PHE A 110 15.39 -5.51 -3.65
CA PHE A 110 16.13 -4.70 -4.63
C PHE A 110 17.35 -4.02 -4.01
N PHE A 111 17.20 -3.39 -2.84
CA PHE A 111 18.32 -2.73 -2.17
C PHE A 111 19.36 -3.72 -1.65
N LEU A 112 18.95 -4.91 -1.19
CA LEU A 112 19.87 -5.98 -0.81
C LEU A 112 20.75 -6.38 -1.99
N VAL A 113 20.15 -6.68 -3.15
CA VAL A 113 20.89 -7.05 -4.36
C VAL A 113 21.79 -5.91 -4.82
N LEU A 114 21.34 -4.67 -4.75
CA LEU A 114 22.13 -3.49 -5.10
C LEU A 114 23.38 -3.36 -4.21
N VAL A 115 23.22 -3.48 -2.89
CA VAL A 115 24.35 -3.43 -1.94
C VAL A 115 25.32 -4.59 -2.18
N LEU A 116 24.80 -5.79 -2.44
CA LEU A 116 25.62 -6.97 -2.74
C LEU A 116 26.42 -6.79 -4.05
N ALA A 117 25.82 -6.16 -5.07
CA ALA A 117 26.52 -5.82 -6.31
C ALA A 117 27.66 -4.82 -6.09
N PHE A 118 27.44 -3.77 -5.28
CA PHE A 118 28.52 -2.84 -4.91
C PHE A 118 29.63 -3.54 -4.12
N ALA A 119 29.29 -4.34 -3.11
CA ALA A 119 30.27 -5.08 -2.32
C ALA A 119 31.11 -6.02 -3.20
N ALA A 120 30.48 -6.71 -4.15
CA ALA A 120 31.16 -7.57 -5.11
C ALA A 120 32.10 -6.76 -6.02
N TYR A 121 31.67 -5.62 -6.57
CA TYR A 121 32.50 -4.77 -7.43
C TYR A 121 33.73 -4.23 -6.69
N PHE A 122 33.54 -3.64 -5.51
CA PHE A 122 34.64 -3.13 -4.70
C PHE A 122 35.56 -4.26 -4.22
N GLY A 123 35.01 -5.40 -3.81
CA GLY A 123 35.79 -6.56 -3.37
C GLY A 123 36.64 -7.17 -4.48
N LEU A 124 36.05 -7.42 -5.66
CA LEU A 124 36.80 -7.96 -6.81
C LEU A 124 37.84 -6.96 -7.31
N GLY A 125 37.49 -5.69 -7.43
CA GLY A 125 38.43 -4.68 -7.90
C GLY A 125 39.56 -4.41 -6.91
N ALA A 126 39.28 -4.41 -5.60
CA ALA A 126 40.33 -4.36 -4.57
C ALA A 126 41.24 -5.59 -4.62
N TYR A 127 40.67 -6.79 -4.80
CA TYR A 127 41.47 -8.00 -4.97
C TYR A 127 42.37 -7.90 -6.21
N TYR A 128 41.84 -7.44 -7.33
CA TYR A 128 42.61 -7.25 -8.57
C TYR A 128 43.74 -6.21 -8.40
N ASN A 129 43.45 -5.07 -7.78
CA ASN A 129 44.43 -4.02 -7.50
C ASN A 129 45.51 -4.50 -6.52
N TYR A 130 45.13 -5.26 -5.49
CA TYR A 130 46.08 -5.89 -4.57
C TYR A 130 46.97 -6.91 -5.28
N SER A 131 46.39 -7.83 -6.07
CA SER A 131 47.13 -8.94 -6.68
C SER A 131 48.00 -8.50 -7.84
N THR A 132 47.58 -7.48 -8.58
CA THR A 132 48.27 -7.03 -9.81
C THR A 132 49.25 -5.91 -9.54
N TYR A 133 48.85 -4.93 -8.71
CA TYR A 133 49.62 -3.70 -8.49
C TYR A 133 50.22 -3.61 -7.08
N GLY A 134 49.91 -4.54 -6.17
CA GLY A 134 50.37 -4.48 -4.78
C GLY A 134 49.79 -3.30 -4.01
N ALA A 135 48.67 -2.75 -4.49
CA ALA A 135 48.01 -1.58 -3.92
C ALA A 135 47.65 -1.80 -2.45
N ARG A 136 47.72 -0.74 -1.63
CA ARG A 136 47.39 -0.78 -0.20
C ARG A 136 46.64 0.46 0.24
N GLY A 137 45.82 0.31 1.27
CA GLY A 137 45.03 1.42 1.79
C GLY A 137 43.98 1.89 0.78
N ALA A 138 43.87 3.20 0.57
CA ALA A 138 42.87 3.80 -0.31
C ALA A 138 43.08 3.49 -1.81
N ASP A 139 44.28 3.05 -2.19
CA ASP A 139 44.63 2.66 -3.57
C ASP A 139 43.97 1.33 -4.01
N LEU A 140 43.30 0.64 -3.09
CA LEU A 140 42.52 -0.57 -3.38
C LEU A 140 41.13 -0.26 -3.97
N LEU A 141 40.68 0.99 -3.94
CA LEU A 141 39.39 1.37 -4.50
C LEU A 141 39.46 1.33 -6.03
N PRO A 142 38.58 0.57 -6.71
CA PRO A 142 38.54 0.50 -8.18
C PRO A 142 38.12 1.80 -8.84
#